data_AF-A0A1M6ER04-F1
#
_entry.id   AF-A0A1M6ER04-F1
#
_cell.length_a   1.000
_cell.length_b   1.000
_cell.length_c   1.000
_cell.angle_alpha   90.00
_cell.angle_beta   90.00
_cell.angle_gamma   90.00
#
_symmetry.space_group_name_H-M   'P 1'
#
loop_
_entity.id
_entity.type
_entity.pdbx_description
1 polymer ?
#
loop_
_entity_poly.entity_id
_entity_poly.type
_entity_poly.pdbx_seq_one_letter_code
_entity_poly.pdbx_strand_id
1 'polypeptide(L)'
;MLIGAVKAALSNLSCMKKIIIKNVEYILKNILKNFFVYEEITGKPFVFGKLIDEYVLFYSTLIANNETFFMPFSEFIDLCDTDPSLFNVYKSFVVDELTLQQQTAEANNKKGSKKKKIR
;
A
#
# COMPACT_ATOMS: atom_id res chain seq x y z
N MET A 1 -25.63 -19.36 1.06
CA MET A 1 -24.17 -19.63 0.90
C MET A 1 -23.40 -18.55 0.14
N LEU A 2 -24.02 -17.70 -0.69
CA LEU A 2 -23.30 -16.63 -1.42
C LEU A 2 -22.76 -15.48 -0.54
N ILE A 3 -23.45 -15.11 0.55
CA ILE A 3 -23.09 -13.96 1.40
C ILE A 3 -21.75 -14.17 2.12
N GLY A 4 -21.42 -15.41 2.51
CA GLY A 4 -20.17 -15.73 3.21
C GLY A 4 -18.93 -15.63 2.31
N ALA A 5 -19.04 -16.03 1.05
CA ALA A 5 -17.95 -15.94 0.08
C ALA A 5 -17.67 -14.48 -0.33
N VAL A 6 -18.71 -13.65 -0.47
CA VAL A 6 -18.57 -12.22 -0.75
C VAL A 6 -17.98 -11.47 0.45
N LYS A 7 -18.36 -11.83 1.69
CA LYS A 7 -17.79 -11.23 2.91
C LYS A 7 -16.32 -11.60 3.13
N ALA A 8 -15.93 -12.84 2.79
CA ALA A 8 -14.54 -13.28 2.83
C ALA A 8 -13.69 -12.69 1.67
N ALA A 9 -14.30 -12.43 0.52
CA ALA A 9 -13.65 -11.71 -0.58
C ALA A 9 -13.48 -10.22 -0.23
N LEU A 10 -14.48 -9.60 0.41
CA LEU A 10 -14.42 -8.21 0.89
C LEU A 10 -13.45 -8.03 2.08
N SER A 11 -13.30 -9.03 2.96
CA SER A 11 -12.28 -8.98 4.03
C SER A 11 -10.85 -9.14 3.51
N ASN A 12 -10.68 -9.67 2.29
CA ASN A 12 -9.39 -9.87 1.65
C ASN A 12 -9.03 -8.78 0.61
N LEU A 13 -9.88 -7.76 0.40
CA LEU A 13 -9.70 -6.79 -0.69
C LEU A 13 -9.33 -5.37 -0.27
N SER A 14 -9.03 -5.08 0.99
CA SER A 14 -8.33 -3.82 1.30
C SER A 14 -7.73 -3.82 2.70
N CYS A 15 -6.40 -3.82 2.83
CA CYS A 15 -5.77 -3.25 4.02
C CYS A 15 -5.86 -1.72 3.90
N MET A 16 -7.07 -1.18 3.77
CA MET A 16 -7.27 0.26 3.73
C MET A 16 -6.88 0.81 5.09
N LYS A 17 -5.76 1.53 5.16
CA LYS A 17 -5.34 2.23 6.36
C LYS A 17 -5.59 3.72 6.20
N LYS A 18 -5.81 4.40 7.31
CA LYS A 18 -5.99 5.85 7.37
C LYS A 18 -4.82 6.46 8.12
N ILE A 19 -4.38 7.62 7.68
CA ILE A 19 -3.37 8.44 8.36
C ILE A 19 -3.90 9.86 8.49
N ILE A 20 -3.66 10.51 9.63
CA ILE A 20 -4.14 11.87 9.88
C ILE A 20 -2.94 12.81 9.74
N ILE A 21 -3.04 13.78 8.84
CA ILE A 21 -2.02 14.82 8.63
C ILE A 21 -2.74 16.17 8.70
N LYS A 22 -2.33 17.06 9.60
CA LYS A 22 -2.95 18.38 9.82
C LYS A 22 -4.48 18.32 9.98
N ASN A 23 -4.99 17.35 10.77
CA ASN A 23 -6.41 17.07 11.00
C ASN A 23 -7.21 16.63 9.77
N VAL A 24 -6.55 16.32 8.66
CA VAL A 24 -7.16 15.75 7.46
C VAL A 24 -6.83 14.26 7.42
N GLU A 25 -7.85 13.44 7.17
CA GLU A 25 -7.71 12.00 7.04
C GLU A 25 -7.35 11.64 5.58
N TYR A 26 -6.25 10.90 5.41
CA TYR A 26 -5.78 10.40 4.13
C TYR A 26 -5.79 8.88 4.10
N ILE A 27 -6.10 8.33 2.93
CA ILE A 27 -6.22 6.90 2.66
C ILE A 27 -4.88 6.35 2.17
N LEU A 28 -4.47 5.22 2.73
CA LEU A 28 -3.38 4.36 2.28
C LEU A 28 -3.99 3.05 1.76
N LYS A 29 -3.84 2.79 0.46
CA LYS A 29 -4.30 1.55 -0.21
C LYS A 29 -3.53 1.33 -1.52
N ASN A 30 -3.86 0.26 -2.23
CA ASN A 30 -3.45 0.04 -3.63
C ASN A 30 -1.93 0.10 -3.88
N ILE A 31 -1.13 -0.74 -3.19
CA ILE A 31 0.34 -0.66 -3.26
C ILE A 31 0.91 -0.70 -4.69
N LEU A 32 0.28 -1.41 -5.63
CA LEU A 32 0.68 -1.43 -7.05
C LEU A 32 0.54 -0.05 -7.73
N LYS A 33 -0.58 0.65 -7.50
CA LYS A 33 -0.79 2.00 -8.04
C LYS A 33 0.25 2.97 -7.48
N ASN A 34 0.61 2.80 -6.22
CA ASN A 34 1.60 3.65 -5.55
C ASN A 34 2.99 3.47 -6.19
N PHE A 35 3.37 2.25 -6.59
CA PHE A 35 4.60 2.00 -7.33
C PHE A 35 4.61 2.66 -8.71
N PHE A 36 3.49 2.64 -9.43
CA PHE A 36 3.41 3.33 -10.74
C PHE A 36 3.55 4.84 -10.59
N VAL A 37 2.86 5.46 -9.62
CA VAL A 37 3.01 6.90 -9.36
C VAL A 37 4.45 7.24 -8.96
N TYR A 38 5.11 6.40 -8.17
CA TYR A 38 6.53 6.56 -7.86
C TYR A 38 7.40 6.54 -9.13
N GLU A 39 7.15 5.59 -10.04
CA GLU A 39 7.91 5.46 -11.28
C GLU A 39 7.66 6.64 -12.23
N GLU A 40 6.43 7.14 -12.29
CA GLU A 40 6.09 8.37 -13.03
C GLU A 40 6.82 9.60 -12.47
N ILE A 41 6.92 9.73 -11.14
CA ILE A 41 7.61 10.85 -10.49
C ILE A 41 9.13 10.77 -10.66
N THR A 42 9.71 9.56 -10.56
CA THR A 42 11.17 9.39 -10.46
C THR A 42 11.84 8.95 -11.76
N GLY A 43 11.08 8.46 -12.73
CA GLY A 43 11.58 7.88 -13.98
C GLY A 43 12.28 6.52 -13.80
N LYS A 44 12.09 5.84 -12.66
CA LYS A 44 12.70 4.54 -12.37
C LYS A 44 11.77 3.64 -11.51
N PRO A 45 11.87 2.31 -11.62
CA PRO A 45 11.13 1.43 -10.73
C PRO A 45 11.62 1.56 -9.28
N PHE A 46 10.71 1.30 -8.33
CA PHE A 46 11.03 1.36 -6.92
C PHE A 46 11.94 0.20 -6.47
N VAL A 47 12.90 0.52 -5.61
CA VAL A 47 13.78 -0.46 -4.94
C VAL A 47 13.93 -0.07 -3.47
N PHE A 48 13.71 -1.02 -2.57
CA PHE A 48 13.87 -0.81 -1.14
C PHE A 48 15.33 -0.51 -0.74
N GLY A 49 15.53 0.27 0.31
CA GLY A 49 16.83 0.49 0.97
C GLY A 49 17.39 1.91 0.86
N LYS A 50 16.89 2.74 -0.06
CA LYS A 50 17.20 4.17 -0.07
C LYS A 50 16.10 4.94 0.66
N LEU A 51 16.48 5.70 1.68
CA LEU A 51 15.55 6.49 2.49
C LEU A 51 14.69 7.42 1.64
N ILE A 52 15.32 8.15 0.70
CA ILE A 52 14.59 9.04 -0.21
C ILE A 52 13.57 8.29 -1.06
N ASP A 53 13.90 7.10 -1.56
CA ASP A 53 12.99 6.31 -2.37
C ASP A 53 11.77 5.88 -1.52
N GLU A 54 11.97 5.50 -0.25
CA GLU A 54 10.89 5.14 0.66
C GLU A 54 9.95 6.32 0.99
N TYR A 55 10.48 7.53 1.18
CA TYR A 55 9.67 8.74 1.38
C TYR A 55 8.96 9.19 0.11
N VAL A 56 9.58 9.06 -1.07
CA VAL A 56 8.90 9.33 -2.33
C VAL A 56 7.78 8.31 -2.56
N LEU A 57 7.98 7.04 -2.19
CA LEU A 57 6.89 6.05 -2.27
C LEU A 57 5.75 6.36 -1.30
N PHE A 58 6.06 6.87 -0.10
CA PHE A 58 5.04 7.34 0.84
C PHE A 58 4.25 8.52 0.24
N TYR A 59 4.94 9.52 -0.29
CA TYR A 59 4.32 10.65 -0.99
C TYR A 59 3.46 10.21 -2.18
N SER A 60 3.98 9.26 -2.98
CA SER A 60 3.27 8.67 -4.12
C SER A 60 2.00 7.95 -3.68
N THR A 61 2.02 7.30 -2.52
CA THR A 61 0.84 6.66 -1.93
C THR A 61 -0.25 7.67 -1.59
N LEU A 62 0.11 8.84 -1.06
CA LEU A 62 -0.83 9.90 -0.73
C LEU A 62 -1.47 10.46 -2.01
N ILE A 63 -0.67 10.81 -3.02
CA ILE A 63 -1.14 11.30 -4.32
C ILE A 63 -2.07 10.27 -4.99
N ALA A 64 -1.66 9.00 -5.04
CA ALA A 64 -2.37 7.97 -5.78
C ALA A 64 -3.78 7.71 -5.24
N ASN A 65 -4.01 7.95 -3.94
CA ASN A 65 -5.21 7.51 -3.23
C ASN A 65 -6.08 8.67 -2.70
N ASN A 66 -5.64 9.91 -2.83
CA ASN A 66 -6.31 11.08 -2.25
C ASN A 66 -6.31 12.24 -3.23
N GLU A 67 -7.43 12.44 -3.93
CA GLU A 67 -7.59 13.53 -4.91
C GLU A 67 -7.45 14.93 -4.30
N THR A 68 -7.62 15.05 -2.98
CA THR A 68 -7.48 16.30 -2.23
C THR A 68 -6.06 16.57 -1.74
N PHE A 69 -5.11 15.65 -1.97
CA PHE A 69 -3.73 15.82 -1.56
C PHE A 69 -2.94 16.62 -2.61
N PHE A 70 -2.74 17.92 -2.34
CA PHE A 70 -2.03 18.85 -3.23
C PHE A 70 -0.73 19.39 -2.64
N MET A 71 -0.29 18.82 -1.52
CA MET A 71 0.88 19.28 -0.79
C MET A 71 2.18 19.04 -1.58
N PRO A 72 3.05 20.04 -1.75
CA PRO A 72 4.35 19.85 -2.38
C PRO A 72 5.24 18.88 -1.60
N PHE A 73 6.14 18.18 -2.30
CA PHE A 73 7.04 17.22 -1.66
C PHE A 73 7.90 17.82 -0.53
N SER A 74 8.37 19.06 -0.68
CA SER A 74 9.13 19.75 0.37
C SER A 74 8.32 19.93 1.65
N GLU A 75 7.08 20.40 1.54
CA GLU A 75 6.18 20.57 2.70
C GLU A 75 5.84 19.22 3.35
N PHE A 76 5.68 18.17 2.54
CA PHE A 76 5.49 16.82 3.04
C PHE A 76 6.70 16.30 3.84
N ILE A 77 7.92 16.59 3.40
CA ILE A 77 9.13 16.24 4.15
C ILE A 77 9.21 17.02 5.46
N ASP A 78 8.92 18.32 5.47
CA ASP A 78 8.89 19.13 6.69
C ASP A 78 7.88 18.57 7.72
N LEU A 79 6.75 18.04 7.25
CA LEU A 79 5.77 17.36 8.10
C LEU A 79 6.29 16.04 8.66
N CYS A 80 6.98 15.24 7.85
CA CYS A 80 7.57 13.99 8.32
C CYS A 80 8.72 14.22 9.31
N ASP A 81 9.44 15.34 9.17
CA ASP A 81 10.47 15.74 10.13
C ASP A 81 9.85 16.21 11.46
N THR A 82 8.75 16.96 11.37
CA THR A 82 7.98 17.40 12.55
C THR A 82 7.30 16.24 13.28
N ASP A 83 6.76 15.27 12.54
CA ASP A 83 6.12 14.06 13.08
C ASP A 83 6.66 12.78 12.41
N PRO A 84 7.78 12.23 12.94
CA PRO A 84 8.38 11.00 12.43
C PRO A 84 7.47 9.76 12.57
N SER A 85 6.40 9.84 13.38
CA SER A 85 5.48 8.71 13.57
C SER A 85 4.69 8.40 12.30
N LEU A 86 4.48 9.39 11.43
CA LEU A 86 3.79 9.25 10.15
C LEU A 86 4.44 8.16 9.28
N PHE A 87 5.77 8.16 9.23
CA PHE A 87 6.51 7.17 8.45
C PHE A 87 6.40 5.76 9.04
N ASN A 88 6.28 5.61 10.36
CA ASN A 88 6.06 4.31 11.00
C ASN A 88 4.66 3.76 10.71
N VAL A 89 3.64 4.62 10.73
CA VAL A 89 2.27 4.27 10.32
C VAL A 89 2.24 3.83 8.87
N TYR A 90 2.95 4.53 7.99
CA TYR A 90 3.08 4.15 6.59
C TYR A 90 3.83 2.82 6.40
N LYS A 91 4.99 2.63 7.04
CA LYS A 91 5.77 1.38 6.92
C LYS A 91 4.97 0.15 7.35
N SER A 92 4.22 0.25 8.44
CA SER A 92 3.33 -0.85 8.87
C SER A 92 2.28 -1.17 7.81
N PHE A 93 1.66 -0.16 7.18
CA PHE A 93 0.75 -0.39 6.05
C PHE A 93 1.43 -1.13 4.88
N VAL A 94 2.64 -0.74 4.48
CA VAL A 94 3.36 -1.40 3.39
C VAL A 94 3.64 -2.87 3.73
N VAL A 95 4.09 -3.14 4.95
CA VAL A 95 4.36 -4.52 5.41
C VAL A 95 3.08 -5.36 5.42
N ASP A 96 1.98 -4.81 5.91
CA ASP A 96 0.68 -5.51 5.96
C ASP A 96 0.20 -5.87 4.55
N GLU A 97 0.26 -4.93 3.60
CA GLU A 97 -0.12 -5.15 2.19
C GLU A 97 0.75 -6.20 1.50
N LEU A 98 2.07 -6.11 1.64
CA LEU A 98 2.98 -7.09 1.02
C LEU A 98 2.81 -8.49 1.62
N THR A 99 2.58 -8.57 2.93
CA THR A 99 2.31 -9.85 3.60
C THR A 99 1.01 -10.48 3.11
N LEU A 100 -0.05 -9.68 2.95
CA LEU A 100 -1.34 -10.15 2.41
C LEU A 100 -1.19 -10.67 0.97
N GLN A 101 -0.41 -9.98 0.14
CA GLN A 101 -0.15 -10.42 -1.24
C GLN A 101 0.58 -11.76 -1.29
N GLN A 102 1.61 -11.94 -0.46
CA GLN A 102 2.34 -13.20 -0.35
C GLN A 102 1.42 -14.35 0.06
N GLN A 103 0.63 -14.15 1.13
CA GLN A 103 -0.32 -15.17 1.62
C GLN A 103 -1.37 -15.54 0.57
N THR A 104 -1.87 -14.55 -0.17
CA THR A 104 -2.87 -14.78 -1.24
C THR A 104 -2.28 -15.59 -2.39
N ALA A 105 -1.03 -15.29 -2.79
CA ALA A 105 -0.33 -16.06 -3.81
C ALA A 105 -0.11 -17.53 -3.39
N GLU A 106 0.31 -17.76 -2.15
CA GLU A 106 0.49 -19.11 -1.60
C GLU A 106 -0.80 -19.92 -1.51
N ALA A 107 -1.90 -19.28 -1.06
CA ALA A 107 -3.21 -19.93 -0.96
C ALA A 107 -3.74 -20.39 -2.33
N ASN A 108 -3.50 -19.60 -3.38
CA ASN A 108 -3.85 -19.95 -4.75
C ASN A 108 -3.01 -21.12 -5.28
N ASN A 109 -1.71 -21.15 -4.97
CA ASN A 109 -0.82 -22.26 -5.36
C ASN A 109 -1.18 -23.60 -4.69
N LYS A 110 -1.63 -23.59 -3.42
CA LYS A 110 -2.09 -24.79 -2.71
C LYS A 110 -3.43 -25.36 -3.24
N LYS A 111 -4.28 -24.52 -3.83
CA LYS A 111 -5.54 -24.98 -4.48
C LYS A 111 -5.29 -25.62 -5.85
N GLY A 112 -4.28 -25.17 -6.60
CA GLY A 112 -3.90 -25.76 -7.90
C GLY A 112 -3.28 -27.16 -7.79
N SER A 113 -2.52 -27.42 -6.72
CA SER A 113 -1.82 -28.70 -6.51
C SER A 113 -2.74 -29.85 -6.08
N LYS A 114 -3.92 -29.58 -5.50
CA LYS A 114 -4.94 -30.63 -5.23
C LYS A 114 -5.71 -31.10 -6.47
N LYS A 115 -5.62 -30.41 -7.61
CA LYS A 115 -6.35 -30.77 -8.84
C LYS A 115 -5.56 -31.66 -9.80
N LYS A 116 -4.28 -31.93 -9.56
CA LYS A 116 -3.40 -32.73 -10.44
C LYS A 116 -3.19 -34.17 -9.98
N LYS A 117 -4.15 -34.75 -9.24
CA LYS A 117 -4.13 -36.17 -8.83
C LYS A 117 -5.51 -36.81 -8.96
N ILE A 118 -6.14 -36.71 -10.13
CA ILE A 118 -7.21 -37.61 -10.55
C ILE A 118 -6.96 -37.99 -12.01
N ARG A 119 -6.78 -39.30 -12.20
CA ARG A 119 -6.56 -40.09 -13.43
C ARG A 119 -5.14 -40.13 -13.96
#